data_AF-A0A821KEZ4-F1
#
_entry.id   AF-A0A821KEZ4-F1
#
_cell.length_a   1.000
_cell.length_b   1.000
_cell.length_c   1.000
_cell.angle_alpha   90.00
_cell.angle_beta   90.00
_cell.angle_gamma   90.00
#
_symmetry.space_group_name_H-M   'P 1'
#
loop_
_entity.id
_entity.type
_entity.pdbx_description
1 polymer ?
#
loop_
_entity_poly.entity_id
_entity_poly.type
_entity_poly.pdbx_seq_one_letter_code
_entity_poly.pdbx_strand_id
1 'polypeptide(L)'
;MKTNNYMLIGDFNFGDYDLKEQNILATYENEVHDLWKDIYHLDQNPGFTFDPSNNLCARITSDSQINRRLDRYLIHTLDNISYSIEYLLMIGIETIPIDPLNIDNNQRINQSDHYALQLIINFRTRSISHHSALAILPTINTWPLINSYREQYDPSLNRWPPHINLLWPFFDLTDCQDDQEDILLPLRLLLCQTSN
;
A
#
# COMPACT_ATOMS: atom_id res chain seq x y z
N MET A 1 12.85 -11.44 12.10
CA MET A 1 12.52 -10.78 10.82
C MET A 1 12.36 -9.26 10.94
N LYS A 2 12.03 -8.71 12.12
CA LYS A 2 11.68 -7.29 12.37
C LYS A 2 12.78 -6.22 12.24
N THR A 3 13.98 -6.57 11.79
CA THR A 3 15.12 -5.62 11.78
C THR A 3 15.48 -5.15 10.39
N ASN A 4 14.87 -5.73 9.35
CA ASN A 4 15.25 -5.53 7.97
C ASN A 4 14.00 -5.29 7.14
N ASN A 5 14.11 -4.41 6.14
CA ASN A 5 13.12 -4.31 5.08
C ASN A 5 13.19 -5.56 4.19
N TYR A 6 12.06 -6.16 3.85
CA TYR A 6 12.01 -7.30 2.93
C TYR A 6 10.72 -7.34 2.14
N MET A 7 10.80 -8.03 1.00
CA MET A 7 9.66 -8.34 0.17
C MET A 7 9.69 -9.83 -0.16
N LEU A 8 8.56 -10.50 0.01
CA LEU A 8 8.37 -11.90 -0.35
C LEU A 8 7.45 -11.96 -1.56
N ILE A 9 7.89 -12.68 -2.58
CA ILE A 9 7.28 -12.65 -3.92
C ILE A 9 7.24 -14.05 -4.48
N GLY A 10 6.10 -14.41 -5.07
CA GLY A 10 5.95 -15.63 -5.85
C GLY A 10 4.68 -16.37 -5.50
N ASP A 11 4.68 -17.67 -5.81
CA ASP A 11 3.61 -18.60 -5.48
C ASP A 11 3.77 -19.15 -4.06
N PHE A 12 2.84 -18.78 -3.18
CA PHE A 12 2.83 -19.18 -1.79
C PHE A 12 2.09 -20.51 -1.57
N ASN A 13 1.42 -21.03 -2.59
CA ASN A 13 0.60 -22.26 -2.53
C ASN A 13 -0.51 -22.23 -1.46
N PHE A 14 -0.86 -21.05 -0.94
CA PHE A 14 -2.03 -20.84 -0.10
C PHE A 14 -2.79 -19.59 -0.56
N GLY A 15 -4.12 -19.68 -0.48
CA GLY A 15 -5.05 -18.66 -0.89
C GLY A 15 -5.75 -18.01 0.29
N ASP A 16 -6.94 -17.50 0.02
CA ASP A 16 -7.87 -17.00 1.05
C ASP A 16 -9.10 -17.92 1.14
N TYR A 17 -8.98 -19.18 0.69
CA TYR A 17 -10.11 -20.09 0.47
C TYR A 17 -10.75 -20.59 1.78
N ASP A 18 -9.91 -20.95 2.76
CA ASP A 18 -10.36 -21.45 4.05
C ASP A 18 -9.67 -20.73 5.22
N LEU A 19 -10.21 -20.95 6.42
CA LEU A 19 -9.72 -20.31 7.64
C LEU A 19 -8.26 -20.69 7.95
N LYS A 20 -7.83 -21.91 7.59
CA LYS A 20 -6.46 -22.35 7.85
C LYS A 20 -5.48 -21.56 6.99
N GLU A 21 -5.78 -21.38 5.70
CA GLU A 21 -4.96 -20.58 4.79
C GLU A 21 -4.97 -19.09 5.17
N GLN A 22 -6.13 -18.54 5.50
CA GLN A 22 -6.25 -17.15 5.98
C GLN A 22 -5.41 -16.91 7.25
N ASN A 23 -5.37 -17.88 8.16
CA ASN A 23 -4.61 -17.79 9.39
C ASN A 23 -3.08 -17.85 9.21
N ILE A 24 -2.57 -18.28 8.05
CA ILE A 24 -1.11 -18.33 7.79
C ILE A 24 -0.51 -16.92 7.89
N LEU A 25 -1.18 -15.92 7.33
CA LEU A 25 -0.73 -14.53 7.36
C LEU A 25 -1.26 -13.75 8.56
N ALA A 26 -2.35 -14.20 9.20
CA ALA A 26 -2.94 -13.50 10.35
C ALA A 26 -1.95 -13.26 11.50
N THR A 27 -0.98 -14.18 11.70
CA THR A 27 0.07 -14.02 12.73
C THR A 27 0.98 -12.81 12.48
N TYR A 28 1.05 -12.32 11.24
CA TYR A 28 1.93 -11.24 10.80
C TYR A 28 1.16 -10.02 10.25
N GLU A 29 -0.16 -9.97 10.41
CA GLU A 29 -1.02 -8.94 9.77
C GLU A 29 -0.64 -7.50 10.13
N ASN A 30 -0.06 -7.29 11.32
CA ASN A 30 0.38 -5.98 11.79
C ASN A 30 1.81 -5.61 11.35
N GLU A 31 2.50 -6.51 10.64
CA GLU A 31 3.92 -6.35 10.27
C GLU A 31 4.15 -6.53 8.78
N VAL A 32 3.42 -7.45 8.16
CA VAL A 32 3.56 -7.84 6.77
C VAL A 32 2.29 -7.47 6.02
N HIS A 33 2.45 -6.59 5.04
CA HIS A 33 1.38 -6.09 4.21
C HIS A 33 1.23 -6.95 2.95
N ASP A 34 -0.01 -7.33 2.64
CA ASP A 34 -0.37 -8.03 1.40
C ASP A 34 -0.80 -6.97 0.37
N LEU A 35 0.10 -6.64 -0.56
CA LEU A 35 -0.06 -5.46 -1.42
C LEU A 35 -1.30 -5.51 -2.31
N TRP A 36 -1.82 -6.70 -2.62
CA TRP A 36 -3.07 -6.81 -3.36
C TRP A 36 -4.26 -6.35 -2.51
N LYS A 37 -4.29 -6.73 -1.23
CA LYS A 37 -5.35 -6.31 -0.28
C LYS A 37 -5.26 -4.83 0.08
N ASP A 38 -4.06 -4.26 0.05
CA ASP A 38 -3.86 -2.82 0.30
C ASP A 38 -4.48 -1.96 -0.81
N ILE A 39 -4.52 -2.45 -2.05
CA ILE A 39 -5.02 -1.71 -3.22
C ILE A 39 -6.47 -2.07 -3.56
N TYR A 40 -6.83 -3.33 -3.42
CA TYR A 40 -8.07 -3.87 -3.95
C TYR A 40 -8.97 -4.46 -2.87
N HIS A 41 -10.26 -4.11 -2.96
CA HIS A 41 -11.31 -4.84 -2.26
C HIS A 41 -11.53 -6.20 -2.91
N LEU A 42 -11.33 -7.28 -2.14
CA LEU A 42 -11.38 -8.65 -2.66
C LEU A 42 -12.74 -9.06 -3.23
N ASP A 43 -13.83 -8.46 -2.78
CA ASP A 43 -15.17 -8.73 -3.33
C ASP A 43 -15.32 -8.27 -4.79
N GLN A 44 -14.54 -7.27 -5.20
CA GLN A 44 -14.54 -6.73 -6.56
C GLN A 44 -13.38 -7.28 -7.39
N ASN A 45 -12.20 -7.39 -6.77
CA ASN A 45 -10.96 -7.81 -7.40
C ASN A 45 -10.30 -8.88 -6.51
N PRO A 46 -10.79 -10.13 -6.56
CA PRO A 46 -10.36 -11.19 -5.65
C PRO A 46 -8.90 -11.62 -5.87
N GLY A 47 -8.29 -11.23 -7.00
CA GLY A 47 -6.88 -11.50 -7.28
C GLY A 47 -6.59 -12.98 -7.52
N PHE A 48 -7.52 -13.75 -8.06
CA PHE A 48 -7.30 -15.16 -8.36
C PHE A 48 -6.26 -15.33 -9.46
N THR A 49 -5.02 -15.58 -9.06
CA THR A 49 -3.92 -15.87 -9.99
C THR A 49 -4.05 -17.29 -10.54
N PHE A 50 -4.65 -18.20 -9.78
CA PHE A 50 -5.06 -19.52 -10.24
C PHE A 50 -6.59 -19.58 -10.30
N ASP A 51 -7.16 -19.55 -11.50
CA ASP A 51 -8.62 -19.41 -11.71
C ASP A 51 -9.16 -20.47 -12.68
N PRO A 52 -9.45 -21.70 -12.22
CA PRO A 52 -10.03 -22.77 -13.05
C PRO A 52 -11.35 -22.39 -13.75
N SER A 53 -12.06 -21.38 -13.23
CA SER A 53 -13.32 -20.92 -13.84
C SER A 53 -13.07 -20.20 -15.16
N ASN A 54 -11.98 -19.42 -15.27
CA ASN A 54 -11.67 -18.61 -16.45
C ASN A 54 -10.40 -19.03 -17.20
N ASN A 55 -9.51 -19.79 -16.56
CA ASN A 55 -8.25 -20.25 -17.12
C ASN A 55 -8.33 -21.75 -17.50
N LEU A 56 -8.21 -22.06 -18.79
CA LEU A 56 -8.29 -23.44 -19.29
C LEU A 56 -7.12 -24.30 -18.78
N CYS A 57 -5.90 -23.76 -18.70
CA CYS A 57 -4.76 -24.48 -18.14
C CYS A 57 -5.00 -24.85 -16.68
N ALA A 58 -5.47 -23.89 -15.87
CA ALA A 58 -5.83 -24.12 -14.47
C ALA A 58 -6.93 -25.17 -14.35
N ARG A 59 -7.95 -25.11 -15.21
CA ARG A 59 -9.02 -26.11 -15.24
C ARG A 59 -8.53 -27.52 -15.52
N ILE A 60 -7.56 -27.70 -16.43
CA ILE A 60 -7.03 -29.02 -16.78
C ILE A 60 -6.10 -29.56 -15.69
N THR A 61 -5.33 -28.67 -15.04
CA THR A 61 -4.31 -29.03 -14.04
C THR A 61 -4.84 -29.09 -12.60
N SER A 62 -6.05 -28.59 -12.35
CA SER A 62 -6.66 -28.56 -11.01
C SER A 62 -7.46 -29.81 -10.68
N ASP A 63 -7.16 -30.44 -9.55
CA ASP A 63 -8.02 -31.49 -8.97
C ASP A 63 -9.27 -30.91 -8.27
N SER A 64 -9.16 -29.73 -7.67
CA SER A 64 -10.22 -29.15 -6.82
C SER A 64 -11.16 -28.20 -7.54
N GLN A 65 -10.74 -27.64 -8.69
CA GLN A 65 -11.48 -26.63 -9.46
C GLN A 65 -11.80 -25.36 -8.65
N ILE A 66 -11.02 -25.08 -7.62
CA ILE A 66 -11.21 -23.91 -6.74
C ILE A 66 -10.36 -22.75 -7.25
N ASN A 67 -10.96 -21.56 -7.32
CA ASN A 67 -10.27 -20.31 -7.61
C ASN A 67 -9.42 -19.87 -6.41
N ARG A 68 -8.16 -19.51 -6.66
CA ARG A 68 -7.17 -19.29 -5.61
C ARG A 68 -6.25 -18.11 -5.95
N ARG A 69 -5.97 -17.29 -4.92
CA ARG A 69 -4.94 -16.25 -4.97
C ARG A 69 -3.64 -16.80 -4.39
N LEU A 70 -2.86 -17.46 -5.24
CA LEU A 70 -1.67 -18.19 -4.81
C LEU A 70 -0.41 -17.32 -4.92
N ASP A 71 -0.35 -16.46 -5.92
CA ASP A 71 0.79 -15.57 -6.15
C ASP A 71 0.57 -14.27 -5.38
N ARG A 72 1.60 -13.84 -4.64
CA ARG A 72 1.49 -12.70 -3.73
C ARG A 72 2.75 -11.84 -3.75
N TYR A 73 2.53 -10.56 -3.50
CA TYR A 73 3.56 -9.61 -3.11
C TYR A 73 3.31 -9.25 -1.64
N LEU A 74 4.16 -9.74 -0.74
CA LEU A 74 4.12 -9.40 0.67
C LEU A 74 5.30 -8.49 1.01
N ILE A 75 5.07 -7.46 1.80
CA ILE A 75 6.12 -6.49 2.15
C ILE A 75 6.17 -6.19 3.64
N HIS A 76 7.37 -5.99 4.15
CA HIS A 76 7.63 -5.45 5.47
C HIS A 76 8.65 -4.32 5.34
N THR A 77 8.31 -3.14 5.86
CA THR A 77 9.20 -1.99 5.94
C THR A 77 9.34 -1.51 7.38
N LEU A 78 10.52 -1.01 7.71
CA LEU A 78 10.79 -0.24 8.93
C LEU A 78 10.27 1.20 8.75
N ASP A 79 10.07 1.90 9.87
CA ASP A 79 9.50 3.25 9.90
C ASP A 79 10.26 4.30 9.08
N ASN A 80 11.53 4.03 8.73
CA ASN A 80 12.37 4.92 7.93
C ASN A 80 12.26 4.67 6.42
N ILE A 81 11.43 3.72 5.97
CA ILE A 81 11.13 3.50 4.56
C ILE A 81 9.64 3.62 4.35
N SER A 82 9.25 4.58 3.51
CA SER A 82 7.90 4.67 2.93
C SER A 82 7.91 4.09 1.52
N TYR A 83 6.80 3.53 1.08
CA TYR A 83 6.61 3.11 -0.31
C TYR A 83 5.28 3.61 -0.86
N SER A 84 5.22 3.79 -2.18
CA SER A 84 3.99 4.02 -2.91
C SER A 84 3.92 3.05 -4.09
N ILE A 85 2.72 2.52 -4.34
CA ILE A 85 2.50 1.60 -5.45
C ILE A 85 1.97 2.41 -6.63
N GLU A 86 2.75 2.45 -7.70
CA GLU A 86 2.36 3.11 -8.94
C GLU A 86 1.39 2.21 -9.71
N TYR A 87 1.64 0.90 -9.70
CA TYR A 87 0.82 -0.06 -10.42
C TYR A 87 0.97 -1.47 -9.86
N LEU A 88 -0.14 -2.18 -9.69
CA LEU A 88 -0.18 -3.61 -9.38
C LEU A 88 -1.30 -4.27 -10.17
N LEU A 89 -1.00 -4.93 -11.29
CA LEU A 89 -2.02 -5.65 -12.08
C LEU A 89 -1.70 -7.12 -12.30
N MET A 90 -2.75 -7.84 -12.64
CA MET A 90 -2.67 -9.20 -13.17
C MET A 90 -2.47 -9.13 -14.69
N ILE A 91 -1.48 -9.88 -15.19
CA ILE A 91 -1.12 -9.96 -16.61
C ILE A 91 -1.11 -11.41 -17.10
N GLY A 92 -1.03 -11.62 -18.41
CA GLY A 92 -1.11 -12.96 -19.00
C GLY A 92 -2.52 -13.54 -19.00
N ILE A 93 -3.55 -12.69 -18.82
CA ILE A 93 -4.96 -13.07 -18.86
C ILE A 93 -5.46 -13.38 -20.28
N GLU A 94 -4.74 -12.91 -21.29
CA GLU A 94 -5.08 -13.17 -22.69
C GLU A 94 -4.90 -14.65 -23.03
N THR A 95 -5.77 -15.12 -23.91
CA THR A 95 -5.73 -16.49 -24.42
C THR A 95 -5.16 -16.51 -25.83
N ILE A 96 -4.52 -17.61 -26.20
CA ILE A 96 -4.03 -17.90 -27.55
C ILE A 96 -4.80 -19.09 -28.15
N PRO A 97 -5.01 -19.16 -29.47
CA PRO A 97 -5.65 -20.31 -30.09
C PRO A 97 -4.80 -21.58 -29.91
N ILE A 98 -5.45 -22.70 -29.59
CA ILE A 98 -4.75 -23.99 -29.44
C ILE A 98 -4.27 -24.52 -30.80
N ASP A 99 -5.11 -24.40 -31.82
CA ASP A 99 -4.76 -24.74 -33.20
C ASP A 99 -4.82 -23.48 -34.08
N PRO A 100 -3.67 -22.82 -34.33
CA PRO A 100 -3.63 -21.59 -35.13
C PRO A 100 -3.96 -21.84 -36.61
N LEU A 101 -3.96 -23.08 -37.09
CA LEU A 101 -4.24 -23.42 -38.49
C LEU A 101 -5.73 -23.73 -38.73
N ASN A 102 -6.50 -23.96 -37.66
CA ASN A 102 -7.92 -24.25 -37.71
C ASN A 102 -8.71 -23.17 -36.97
N ILE A 103 -8.88 -22.02 -37.62
CA ILE A 103 -9.51 -20.82 -37.05
C ILE A 103 -10.98 -21.06 -36.64
N ASP A 104 -11.65 -22.05 -37.23
CA ASP A 104 -13.02 -22.44 -36.86
C ASP A 104 -13.07 -23.13 -35.48
N ASN A 105 -11.94 -23.62 -34.97
CA ASN A 105 -11.84 -24.14 -33.61
C ASN A 105 -11.69 -22.98 -32.61
N ASN A 106 -12.80 -22.57 -32.00
CA ASN A 106 -12.84 -21.52 -30.96
C ASN A 106 -12.13 -21.89 -29.63
N GLN A 107 -11.35 -22.98 -29.60
CA GLN A 107 -10.60 -23.37 -28.42
C GLN A 107 -9.37 -22.47 -28.23
N ARG A 108 -9.36 -21.79 -27.08
CA ARG A 108 -8.27 -20.90 -26.67
C ARG A 108 -7.75 -21.31 -25.31
N ILE A 109 -6.46 -21.07 -25.07
CA ILE A 109 -5.75 -21.46 -23.86
C ILE A 109 -4.93 -20.29 -23.32
N ASN A 110 -4.80 -20.20 -22.00
CA ASN A 110 -3.91 -19.24 -21.35
C ASN A 110 -2.47 -19.72 -21.45
N GLN A 111 -1.50 -18.80 -21.33
CA GLN A 111 -0.08 -19.15 -21.44
C GLN A 111 0.43 -20.00 -20.27
N SER A 112 -0.26 -19.96 -19.13
CA SER A 112 0.06 -20.67 -17.90
C SER A 112 -1.24 -20.97 -17.15
N ASP A 113 -1.22 -21.94 -16.23
CA ASP A 113 -2.29 -22.19 -15.25
C ASP A 113 -2.36 -21.12 -14.15
N HIS A 114 -1.31 -20.32 -14.01
CA HIS A 114 -1.29 -19.10 -13.22
C HIS A 114 -1.26 -17.85 -14.11
N TYR A 115 -2.03 -16.83 -13.75
CA TYR A 115 -1.80 -15.46 -14.19
C TYR A 115 -0.65 -14.84 -13.41
N ALA A 116 0.17 -14.04 -14.09
CA ALA A 116 1.27 -13.35 -13.42
C ALA A 116 0.78 -12.06 -12.77
N LEU A 117 1.46 -11.64 -11.71
CA LEU A 117 1.30 -10.30 -11.14
C LEU A 117 2.47 -9.42 -11.58
N GLN A 118 2.18 -8.15 -11.86
CA GLN A 118 3.17 -7.14 -12.21
C GLN A 118 3.05 -5.97 -11.24
N LEU A 119 4.14 -5.68 -10.54
CA LEU A 119 4.23 -4.58 -9.59
C LEU A 119 5.26 -3.53 -10.05
N ILE A 120 4.86 -2.26 -10.01
CA ILE A 120 5.75 -1.10 -10.01
C ILE A 120 5.57 -0.38 -8.67
N ILE A 121 6.63 -0.36 -7.88
CA ILE A 121 6.66 0.17 -6.52
C ILE A 121 7.84 1.12 -6.37
N ASN A 122 7.58 2.26 -5.73
CA ASN A 122 8.58 3.29 -5.45
C ASN A 122 8.92 3.28 -3.97
N PHE A 123 10.20 3.15 -3.64
CA PHE A 123 10.71 3.21 -2.27
C PHE A 123 11.34 4.56 -1.98
N ARG A 124 11.10 5.08 -0.78
CA ARG A 124 11.67 6.34 -0.31
C ARG A 124 12.16 6.16 1.11
N THR A 125 13.42 6.50 1.35
CA THR A 125 13.95 6.65 2.70
C THR A 125 13.46 7.95 3.30
N ARG A 126 13.00 7.91 4.55
CA ARG A 126 12.60 9.08 5.31
C ARG A 126 13.57 9.27 6.47
N SER A 127 14.18 10.44 6.52
CA SER A 127 14.88 10.91 7.71
C SER A 127 13.94 11.74 8.58
N ILE A 128 14.02 11.56 9.90
CA ILE A 128 13.46 12.51 10.84
C ILE A 128 14.31 13.78 10.86
N SER A 129 13.66 14.92 10.95
CA SER A 129 14.32 16.22 11.01
C SER A 129 13.85 16.99 12.24
N HIS A 130 14.79 17.48 13.04
CA HIS A 130 14.50 18.39 14.14
C HIS A 130 14.08 19.79 13.65
N HIS A 131 14.15 20.05 12.35
CA HIS A 131 13.74 21.30 11.72
C HIS A 131 12.28 21.27 11.21
N SER A 132 11.59 20.13 11.29
CA SER A 132 10.19 20.00 10.90
C SER A 132 9.32 19.47 12.06
N ALA A 133 8.06 19.91 12.08
CA ALA A 133 7.05 19.47 13.03
C ALA A 133 5.69 19.41 12.33
N LEU A 134 4.84 18.45 12.69
CA LEU A 134 3.41 18.55 12.43
C LEU A 134 2.78 19.33 13.59
N ALA A 135 2.18 20.48 13.30
CA ALA A 135 1.66 21.37 14.32
C ALA A 135 0.32 21.99 13.93
N ILE A 136 -0.51 22.28 14.94
CA ILE A 136 -1.71 23.10 14.78
C ILE A 136 -1.32 24.55 14.97
N LEU A 137 -1.63 25.37 13.97
CA LEU A 137 -1.47 26.83 14.02
C LEU A 137 -2.83 27.45 14.38
N PRO A 138 -2.91 28.28 15.43
CA PRO A 138 -4.10 29.06 15.70
C PRO A 138 -4.30 30.10 14.59
N THR A 139 -5.51 30.65 14.46
CA THR A 139 -5.80 31.66 13.43
C THR A 139 -4.93 32.90 13.63
N ILE A 140 -4.41 33.48 12.55
CA ILE A 140 -3.45 34.60 12.58
C ILE A 140 -3.96 35.77 13.44
N ASN A 141 -5.27 36.01 13.44
CA ASN A 141 -5.92 37.07 14.23
C ASN A 141 -5.75 36.90 15.75
N THR A 142 -5.51 35.68 16.23
CA THR A 142 -5.27 35.38 17.66
C THR A 142 -3.79 35.49 18.05
N TRP A 143 -2.88 35.59 17.07
CA TRP A 143 -1.44 35.56 17.35
C TRP A 143 -0.97 36.72 18.22
N PRO A 144 -1.43 37.98 18.07
CA PRO A 144 -1.00 39.06 18.96
C PRO A 144 -1.33 38.78 20.44
N LEU A 145 -2.52 38.22 20.71
CA LEU A 145 -2.93 37.84 22.05
C LEU A 145 -2.09 36.67 22.60
N ILE A 146 -1.80 35.67 21.78
CA ILE A 146 -0.97 34.55 22.23
C ILE A 146 0.48 35.01 22.45
N ASN A 147 0.99 35.86 21.56
CA ASN A 147 2.35 36.39 21.66
C ASN A 147 2.55 37.26 22.90
N SER A 148 1.55 38.02 23.35
CA SER A 148 1.68 38.80 24.60
C SER A 148 1.92 37.91 25.83
N TYR A 149 1.43 36.66 25.83
CA TYR A 149 1.80 35.67 26.84
C TYR A 149 3.17 35.05 26.57
N ARG A 150 3.47 34.72 25.31
CA ARG A 150 4.75 34.11 24.92
C ARG A 150 5.95 35.01 25.19
N GLU A 151 5.81 36.34 25.15
CA GLU A 151 6.89 37.30 25.45
C GLU A 151 7.59 37.03 26.79
N GLN A 152 6.84 36.55 27.78
CA GLN A 152 7.39 36.29 29.11
C GLN A 152 7.99 34.89 29.27
N TYR A 153 7.49 33.90 28.53
CA TYR A 153 7.73 32.48 28.83
C TYR A 153 8.33 31.67 27.69
N ASP A 154 8.27 32.16 26.45
CA ASP A 154 8.70 31.41 25.27
C ASP A 154 9.99 32.00 24.68
N PRO A 155 11.17 31.40 24.95
CA PRO A 155 12.43 31.85 24.37
C PRO A 155 12.48 31.69 22.83
N SER A 156 11.55 30.93 22.25
CA SER A 156 11.44 30.69 20.82
C SER A 156 10.42 31.62 20.13
N LEU A 157 9.89 32.65 20.83
CA LEU A 157 8.94 33.60 20.28
C LEU A 157 9.38 34.17 18.93
N ASN A 158 10.65 34.55 18.80
CA ASN A 158 11.20 35.15 17.58
C ASN A 158 11.52 34.14 16.47
N ARG A 159 11.50 32.83 16.77
CA ARG A 159 11.86 31.77 15.84
C ARG A 159 10.63 31.10 15.22
N TRP A 160 9.56 30.95 15.99
CA TRP A 160 8.38 30.19 15.59
C TRP A 160 7.08 30.95 15.85
N PRO A 161 6.08 30.87 14.96
CA PRO A 161 4.74 31.39 15.24
C PRO A 161 4.11 30.66 16.43
N PRO A 162 3.03 31.17 17.03
CA PRO A 162 2.23 30.39 17.98
C PRO A 162 1.80 29.07 17.34
N HIS A 163 2.05 27.96 18.02
CA HIS A 163 1.72 26.62 17.51
C HIS A 163 1.55 25.63 18.66
N ILE A 164 0.88 24.52 18.38
CA ILE A 164 0.82 23.34 19.23
C ILE A 164 1.41 22.18 18.45
N ASN A 165 2.56 21.66 18.88
CA ASN A 165 3.16 20.48 18.26
C ASN A 165 2.25 19.27 18.48
N LEU A 166 1.93 18.58 17.38
CA LEU A 166 1.31 17.26 17.40
C LEU A 166 2.37 16.17 17.31
N LEU A 167 3.34 16.34 16.40
CA LEU A 167 4.48 15.44 16.21
C LEU A 167 5.77 16.25 16.00
N TRP A 168 6.77 16.00 16.83
CA TRP A 168 8.13 16.53 16.67
C TRP A 168 9.17 15.54 17.26
N PRO A 169 10.28 15.25 16.57
CA PRO A 169 10.61 15.66 15.20
C PRO A 169 9.65 15.05 14.17
N PHE A 170 9.49 15.72 13.04
CA PHE A 170 8.71 15.20 11.91
C PHE A 170 9.66 14.78 10.77
N PHE A 171 9.14 14.40 9.60
CA PHE A 171 9.96 14.00 8.46
C PHE A 171 10.67 15.19 7.82
N ASP A 172 11.85 14.97 7.25
CA ASP A 172 12.52 15.97 6.45
C ASP A 172 11.73 16.25 5.16
N LEU A 173 11.30 17.50 5.00
CA LEU A 173 10.46 17.94 3.88
C LEU A 173 11.31 18.42 2.69
N THR A 174 12.65 18.46 2.80
CA THR A 174 13.50 18.82 1.66
C THR A 174 13.69 17.70 0.65
N ASP A 175 13.26 16.47 1.00
CA ASP A 175 13.54 15.28 0.21
C ASP A 175 12.54 15.01 -0.93
N CYS A 176 11.34 15.60 -0.99
CA CYS A 176 10.35 15.24 -2.03
C CYS A 176 9.37 16.38 -2.41
N GLN A 177 9.06 16.50 -3.71
CA GLN A 177 7.96 17.35 -4.24
C GLN A 177 6.55 16.81 -3.91
N ASP A 178 6.42 15.55 -3.49
CA ASP A 178 5.13 14.85 -3.39
C ASP A 178 4.54 14.78 -1.96
N ASP A 179 5.24 15.31 -0.94
CA ASP A 179 4.78 15.24 0.47
C ASP A 179 3.44 15.94 0.70
N GLN A 180 3.13 16.92 -0.16
CA GLN A 180 1.87 17.62 -0.11
C GLN A 180 0.68 16.71 -0.41
N GLU A 181 0.81 15.82 -1.40
CA GLU A 181 -0.28 14.93 -1.83
C GLU A 181 -0.31 13.63 -1.03
N ASP A 182 0.85 13.05 -0.73
CA ASP A 182 0.93 11.72 -0.10
C ASP A 182 0.75 11.75 1.42
N ILE A 183 1.09 12.87 2.07
CA ILE A 183 1.10 12.99 3.54
C ILE A 183 0.17 14.11 3.98
N LEU A 184 0.42 15.33 3.53
CA LEU A 184 -0.27 16.50 4.07
C LEU A 184 -1.75 16.56 3.68
N LEU A 185 -2.11 16.15 2.46
CA LEU A 185 -3.49 16.13 2.00
C LEU A 185 -4.34 15.08 2.74
N PRO A 186 -3.93 13.80 2.87
CA PRO A 186 -4.65 12.81 3.69
C PRO A 186 -4.79 13.25 5.14
N LEU A 187 -3.72 13.76 5.77
CA LEU A 187 -3.76 14.32 7.12
C LEU A 187 -4.77 15.45 7.23
N ARG A 188 -4.77 16.38 6.27
CA ARG A 188 -5.71 17.50 6.23
C ARG A 188 -7.14 17.03 6.07
N LEU A 189 -7.41 16.08 5.18
CA LEU A 189 -8.73 15.50 4.97
C LEU A 189 -9.25 14.82 6.24
N LEU A 190 -8.39 14.01 6.90
CA LEU A 190 -8.73 13.35 8.16
C LEU A 190 -9.08 14.37 9.26
N LEU A 191 -8.26 15.40 9.43
CA LEU A 191 -8.51 16.46 10.42
C LEU A 191 -9.77 17.28 10.10
N CYS A 192 -10.08 17.50 8.82
CA CYS A 192 -11.32 18.17 8.40
C CYS A 192 -12.56 17.31 8.68
N GLN A 193 -12.47 15.97 8.53
CA GLN A 193 -13.59 15.06 8.81
C GLN A 193 -13.95 15.00 10.29
N THR A 194 -12.99 15.23 11.19
CA THR A 194 -13.20 15.24 12.65
C THR A 194 -13.78 16.56 13.18
N SER A 195 -14.05 17.54 12.33
CA SER A 195 -14.54 18.88 12.73
C SER A 195 -16.07 19.01 12.77
N ASN A 196 -16.81 17.91 12.93
CA ASN A 196 -18.27 17.91 13.12
C ASN A 196 -18.65 17.83 14.60
#